data_AF-J9BKI5-F1
#
_entry.id   AF-J9BKI5-F1
#
_cell.length_a   1.000
_cell.length_b   1.000
_cell.length_c   1.000
_cell.angle_alpha   90.00
_cell.angle_beta   90.00
_cell.angle_gamma   90.00
#
_symmetry.space_group_name_H-M   'P 1'
#
loop_
_entity.id
_entity.type
_entity.pdbx_description
1 polymer ?
#
loop_
_entity_poly.entity_id
_entity_poly.type
_entity_poly.pdbx_seq_one_letter_code
_entity_poly.pdbx_strand_id
1 'polypeptide(L)'
;MPQFWEKILAGKNVPHPSASKNIPPIMVNQQCLQHFVDTCISNRMTSIPIHCPVRIMHGSDDKIVPLPNVKKFKEKLESKDVILSVINGSGHYLPFATEFEELFDSLLGSLQQTNNRIL
;
A
#
# COMPACT_ATOMS: atom_id res chain seq x y z
N MET A 1 -11.23 19.21 2.85
CA MET A 1 -12.45 18.65 2.20
C MET A 1 -13.66 18.66 3.14
N PRO A 2 -14.18 19.82 3.60
CA PRO A 2 -15.28 19.83 4.58
C PRO A 2 -16.59 19.22 4.04
N GLN A 3 -16.97 19.60 2.81
CA GLN A 3 -18.21 19.14 2.17
C GLN A 3 -18.27 17.64 1.86
N PHE A 4 -17.12 16.97 1.72
CA PHE A 4 -17.09 15.51 1.53
C PHE A 4 -17.49 14.81 2.82
N TRP A 5 -16.87 15.19 3.93
CA TRP A 5 -17.14 14.59 5.24
C TRP A 5 -18.56 14.87 5.70
N GLU A 6 -19.08 16.08 5.50
CA GLU A 6 -20.49 16.41 5.78
C GLU A 6 -21.46 15.49 5.04
N LYS A 7 -21.22 15.23 3.75
CA LYS A 7 -22.09 14.36 2.94
C LYS A 7 -21.97 12.89 3.36
N ILE A 8 -20.76 12.42 3.67
CA ILE A 8 -20.52 11.07 4.18
C ILE A 8 -21.24 10.86 5.52
N LEU A 9 -21.11 11.80 6.45
CA LEU A 9 -21.77 11.75 7.77
C LEU A 9 -23.29 11.86 7.67
N ALA A 10 -23.81 12.49 6.61
CA ALA A 10 -25.24 12.51 6.27
C ALA A 10 -25.72 11.22 5.56
N GLY A 11 -24.90 10.16 5.50
CA GLY A 11 -25.26 8.87 4.90
C GLY A 11 -25.32 8.86 3.38
N LYS A 12 -24.79 9.89 2.71
CA LYS A 12 -24.84 9.98 1.23
C LYS A 12 -23.69 9.18 0.60
N ASN A 13 -23.95 8.69 -0.61
CA ASN A 13 -22.89 8.21 -1.50
C ASN A 13 -22.19 9.42 -2.12
N VAL A 14 -20.87 9.49 -2.00
CA VAL A 14 -20.03 10.60 -2.47
C VAL A 14 -18.93 10.06 -3.37
N PRO A 15 -18.59 10.72 -4.49
CA PRO A 15 -17.43 10.32 -5.29
C PRO A 15 -16.15 10.40 -4.45
N HIS A 16 -15.34 9.34 -4.50
CA HIS A 16 -14.05 9.28 -3.82
C HIS A 16 -13.10 10.33 -4.42
N PRO A 17 -12.39 11.13 -3.59
CA PRO A 17 -11.60 12.26 -4.06
C PRO A 17 -10.41 11.88 -4.96
N SER A 18 -9.92 10.65 -4.86
CA SER A 18 -8.83 10.16 -5.72
C SER A 18 -9.29 9.56 -7.04
N ALA A 19 -10.61 9.44 -7.29
CA ALA A 19 -11.09 8.93 -8.57
C ALA A 19 -10.72 9.91 -9.70
N SER A 20 -10.04 9.41 -10.73
CA SER A 20 -9.71 10.20 -11.92
C SER A 20 -10.98 10.70 -12.60
N LYS A 21 -10.93 11.93 -13.14
CA LYS A 21 -12.04 12.54 -13.89
C LYS A 21 -12.46 11.74 -15.12
N ASN A 22 -11.57 10.87 -15.62
CA ASN A 22 -11.76 10.11 -16.86
C ASN A 22 -12.35 8.71 -16.62
N ILE A 23 -12.68 8.37 -15.37
CA ILE A 23 -13.24 7.06 -14.99
C ILE A 23 -14.58 7.33 -14.29
N PRO A 24 -15.60 6.46 -14.46
CA PRO A 24 -16.82 6.56 -13.66
C PRO A 24 -16.49 6.72 -12.17
N PRO A 25 -17.17 7.64 -11.46
CA PRO A 25 -16.80 7.97 -10.09
C PRO A 25 -16.97 6.75 -9.18
N ILE A 26 -15.91 6.43 -8.43
CA ILE A 26 -15.98 5.43 -7.37
C ILE A 26 -16.79 6.05 -6.23
N MET A 27 -17.99 5.54 -6.00
CA MET A 27 -18.87 6.06 -4.95
C MET A 27 -18.53 5.40 -3.62
N VAL A 28 -18.35 6.22 -2.60
CA VAL A 28 -18.08 5.78 -1.22
C VAL A 28 -19.10 6.37 -0.27
N ASN A 29 -19.39 5.63 0.80
CA ASN A 29 -20.25 6.06 1.89
C ASN A 29 -19.65 5.64 3.24
N GLN A 30 -20.34 5.96 4.33
CA GLN A 30 -19.89 5.64 5.68
C GLN A 30 -19.66 4.13 5.88
N GLN A 31 -20.50 3.27 5.31
CA GLN A 31 -20.35 1.81 5.45
C GLN A 31 -19.08 1.31 4.74
N CYS A 32 -18.74 1.86 3.57
CA CYS A 32 -17.48 1.55 2.90
C CYS A 32 -16.26 1.91 3.77
N LEU A 33 -16.30 3.09 4.41
CA LEU A 33 -15.22 3.55 5.28
C LEU A 33 -15.12 2.71 6.56
N GLN A 34 -16.25 2.37 7.17
CA GLN A 34 -16.28 1.49 8.33
C GLN A 34 -15.77 0.10 7.98
N HIS A 35 -16.19 -0.45 6.85
CA HIS A 35 -15.67 -1.71 6.35
C HIS A 35 -14.16 -1.67 6.15
N PHE A 36 -13.60 -0.59 5.57
CA PHE A 36 -12.16 -0.42 5.48
C PHE A 36 -11.48 -0.43 6.86
N VAL A 37 -12.00 0.30 7.84
CA VAL A 37 -11.48 0.30 9.21
C VAL A 37 -11.48 -1.11 9.79
N ASP A 38 -12.59 -1.83 9.62
CA ASP A 38 -12.83 -3.15 10.19
C ASP A 38 -12.04 -4.25 9.49
N THR A 39 -11.70 -4.08 8.21
CA THR A 39 -11.09 -5.13 7.37
C THR A 39 -9.63 -4.88 7.00
N CYS A 40 -9.13 -3.66 7.15
CA CYS A 40 -7.75 -3.33 6.82
C CYS A 40 -6.78 -4.24 7.59
N ILE A 41 -5.98 -5.01 6.84
CA ILE A 41 -4.99 -5.95 7.38
C ILE A 41 -4.06 -5.25 8.38
N SER A 42 -3.58 -4.06 8.03
CA SER A 42 -2.71 -3.24 8.89
C SER A 42 -3.40 -2.74 10.17
N ASN A 43 -4.73 -2.80 10.27
CA ASN A 43 -5.47 -2.48 11.49
C ASN A 43 -5.82 -3.73 12.29
N ARG A 44 -6.31 -4.78 11.62
CA ARG A 44 -6.77 -6.01 12.28
C ARG A 44 -5.65 -6.91 12.79
N MET A 45 -4.56 -7.01 12.06
CA MET A 45 -3.51 -7.98 12.35
C MET A 45 -2.40 -7.32 13.16
N THR A 46 -2.03 -7.94 14.28
CA THR A 46 -0.83 -7.56 15.03
C THR A 46 0.44 -8.03 14.32
N SER A 47 0.35 -9.17 13.64
CA SER A 47 1.41 -9.80 12.85
C SER A 47 0.81 -10.39 11.56
N ILE A 48 1.51 -10.26 10.44
CA ILE A 48 1.07 -10.67 9.10
C ILE A 48 1.94 -11.88 8.68
N PRO A 49 1.35 -13.07 8.49
CA PRO A 49 2.08 -14.34 8.30
C PRO A 49 2.57 -14.51 6.86
N ILE A 50 3.33 -13.53 6.38
CA ILE A 50 4.07 -13.58 5.13
C ILE A 50 5.51 -13.89 5.48
N HIS A 51 6.01 -15.06 5.07
CA HIS A 51 7.37 -15.52 5.39
C HIS A 51 8.33 -15.49 4.21
N CYS A 52 7.84 -15.25 3.00
CA CYS A 52 8.67 -15.10 1.81
C CYS A 52 9.37 -13.73 1.77
N PRO A 53 10.45 -13.58 0.99
CA PRO A 53 11.05 -12.28 0.71
C PRO A 53 10.03 -11.28 0.17
N VAL A 54 10.09 -10.04 0.66
CA VAL A 54 9.20 -8.96 0.25
C VAL A 54 10.02 -7.75 -0.20
N ARG A 55 9.61 -7.15 -1.31
CA ARG A 55 10.10 -5.85 -1.80
C ARG A 55 8.93 -4.89 -1.87
N ILE A 56 9.10 -3.72 -1.30
CA ILE A 56 8.10 -2.67 -1.27
C ILE A 56 8.72 -1.43 -1.90
N MET A 57 8.02 -0.84 -2.86
CA MET A 57 8.41 0.42 -3.49
C MET A 57 7.33 1.45 -3.18
N HIS A 58 7.73 2.64 -2.72
CA HIS A 58 6.78 3.69 -2.34
C HIS A 58 7.31 5.09 -2.67
N GLY A 59 6.44 6.01 -3.08
CA GLY A 59 6.82 7.41 -3.31
C GLY A 59 6.87 8.20 -2.01
N SER A 60 7.89 9.04 -1.81
CA SER A 60 8.00 9.86 -0.59
C SER A 60 6.82 10.83 -0.41
N ASP A 61 6.24 11.27 -1.52
CA ASP A 61 5.27 12.36 -1.60
C ASP A 61 3.87 11.84 -2.00
N ASP A 62 3.61 10.54 -1.81
CA ASP A 62 2.30 9.95 -2.08
C ASP A 62 1.23 10.52 -1.13
N LYS A 63 0.36 11.38 -1.70
CA LYS A 63 -0.77 12.01 -1.02
C LYS A 63 -2.04 11.15 -1.02
N ILE A 64 -2.06 10.05 -1.76
CA ILE A 64 -3.19 9.12 -1.84
C ILE A 64 -3.00 8.01 -0.81
N VAL A 65 -1.81 7.40 -0.78
CA VAL A 65 -1.42 6.40 0.22
C VAL A 65 -0.21 6.92 1.02
N PRO A 66 -0.44 7.48 2.21
CA PRO A 66 0.65 8.04 3.02
C PRO A 66 1.73 7.01 3.36
N LEU A 67 3.00 7.38 3.19
CA LEU A 67 4.16 6.55 3.53
C LEU A 67 4.11 5.91 4.93
N PRO A 68 3.59 6.55 6.00
CA PRO A 68 3.45 5.91 7.31
C PRO A 68 2.63 4.61 7.29
N ASN A 69 1.64 4.48 6.39
CA ASN A 69 0.83 3.26 6.28
C ASN A 69 1.68 2.07 5.84
N VAL A 70 2.59 2.31 4.89
CA VAL A 70 3.51 1.28 4.38
C VAL A 70 4.57 0.92 5.41
N LYS A 71 5.08 1.90 6.16
CA LYS A 71 6.00 1.64 7.28
C LYS A 71 5.35 0.73 8.33
N LYS A 72 4.11 1.05 8.75
CA LYS A 72 3.32 0.22 9.67
C LYS A 72 3.05 -1.17 9.10
N PHE A 73 2.78 -1.29 7.81
CA PHE A 73 2.60 -2.59 7.14
C PHE A 73 3.88 -3.43 7.21
N LYS A 74 5.04 -2.84 6.84
CA LYS A 74 6.34 -3.51 6.89
C LYS A 74 6.68 -4.05 8.27
N GLU A 75 6.45 -3.27 9.32
CA GLU A 75 6.74 -3.65 10.70
C GLU A 75 5.94 -4.88 11.18
N LYS A 76 4.82 -5.17 10.54
CA LYS A 76 3.95 -6.28 10.90
C LYS A 76 4.24 -7.56 10.12
N LEU A 77 5.09 -7.52 9.08
CA LEU A 77 5.41 -8.71 8.30
C LEU A 77 6.30 -9.65 9.12
N GLU A 78 5.95 -10.94 9.14
CA GLU A 78 6.76 -12.00 9.76
C GLU A 78 7.98 -12.41 8.91
N SER A 79 8.10 -11.83 7.72
CA SER A 79 9.20 -12.11 6.81
C SER A 79 10.51 -11.58 7.39
N LYS A 80 11.55 -12.41 7.29
CA LYS A 80 12.90 -12.05 7.72
C LYS A 80 13.66 -11.25 6.64
N ASP A 81 13.10 -11.15 5.44
CA ASP A 81 13.69 -10.46 4.30
C ASP A 81 12.67 -9.48 3.71
N VAL A 82 12.73 -8.24 4.18
CA VAL A 82 11.85 -7.16 3.73
C VAL A 82 12.65 -5.91 3.40
N ILE A 83 12.59 -5.47 2.15
CA ILE A 83 13.18 -4.21 1.69
C ILE A 83 12.06 -3.22 1.37
N LEU A 84 12.16 -2.00 1.92
CA LEU A 84 11.34 -0.86 1.53
C LEU A 84 12.24 0.16 0.83
N SER A 85 12.01 0.37 -0.46
CA SER A 85 12.62 1.44 -1.24
C SER A 85 11.66 2.61 -1.32
N VAL A 86 12.13 3.78 -0.92
CA VAL A 86 11.36 5.03 -1.00
C VAL A 86 11.96 5.90 -2.10
N ILE A 87 11.15 6.21 -3.12
CA ILE A 87 11.58 7.08 -4.22
C ILE A 87 11.31 8.53 -3.83
N ASN A 88 12.39 9.28 -3.61
CA ASN A 88 12.31 10.68 -3.21
C ASN A 88 11.67 11.53 -4.31
N GLY A 89 10.79 12.46 -3.91
CA GLY A 89 10.08 13.36 -4.82
C GLY A 89 8.96 12.69 -5.63
N SER A 90 8.70 11.40 -5.43
CA SER A 90 7.70 10.65 -6.19
C SER A 90 6.37 10.55 -5.46
N GLY A 91 5.27 10.64 -6.21
CA GLY A 91 3.90 10.51 -5.71
C GLY A 91 3.35 9.08 -5.79
N HIS A 92 2.02 8.97 -5.93
CA HIS A 92 1.32 7.68 -5.99
C HIS A 92 1.66 6.86 -7.25
N TYR A 93 1.85 7.55 -8.37
CA TYR A 93 2.26 6.93 -9.62
C TYR A 93 3.77 6.90 -9.66
N LEU A 94 4.34 5.71 -9.52
CA LEU A 94 5.78 5.50 -9.59
C LEU A 94 6.19 5.30 -11.05
N PRO A 95 7.28 5.94 -11.51
CA PRO A 95 7.82 5.64 -12.83
C PRO A 95 8.33 4.20 -12.85
N PHE A 96 8.11 3.49 -13.96
CA PHE A 96 8.88 2.28 -14.26
C PHE A 96 10.30 2.73 -14.57
N ALA A 97 11.23 2.41 -13.68
CA ALA A 97 12.60 2.93 -13.71
C ALA A 97 13.57 1.88 -13.15
N THR A 98 14.87 2.19 -13.21
CA THR A 98 15.97 1.36 -12.72
C THR A 98 15.75 0.86 -11.30
N GLU A 99 15.16 1.67 -10.42
CA GLU A 99 14.88 1.28 -9.05
C GLU A 99 13.89 0.11 -8.94
N PHE A 100 12.96 -0.03 -9.89
CA PHE A 100 12.05 -1.18 -9.95
C PHE A 100 12.82 -2.43 -10.34
N GLU A 101 13.66 -2.34 -11.37
CA GLU A 101 14.47 -3.45 -11.86
C GLU A 101 15.42 -3.96 -10.78
N GLU A 102 16.12 -3.06 -10.07
CA GLU A 102 17.01 -3.41 -8.96
C GLU A 102 16.27 -4.12 -7.81
N LEU A 103 15.08 -3.65 -7.44
CA LEU A 103 14.25 -4.32 -6.43
C LEU A 103 13.80 -5.69 -6.90
N PHE A 104 13.40 -5.80 -8.15
CA PHE A 104 12.94 -7.05 -8.73
C PHE A 104 14.06 -8.08 -8.81
N ASP A 105 15.24 -7.70 -9.28
CA ASP A 105 16.42 -8.58 -9.30
C ASP A 105 16.84 -8.99 -7.89
N SER A 106 16.78 -8.08 -6.92
CA SER A 106 17.00 -8.39 -5.51
C SER A 106 16.01 -9.42 -4.97
N LEU A 107 14.74 -9.37 -5.39
CA LEU A 107 13.74 -10.36 -5.02
C LEU A 107 14.10 -11.74 -5.60
N LEU A 108 14.44 -11.80 -6.89
CA LEU A 108 14.84 -13.03 -7.56
C LEU A 108 16.06 -13.67 -6.89
N GLY A 109 17.08 -12.88 -6.56
CA GLY A 109 18.26 -13.34 -5.84
C GLY A 109 17.93 -13.97 -4.48
N SER A 110 17.04 -13.35 -3.69
CA SER A 110 16.59 -13.91 -2.41
C SER A 110 15.83 -15.22 -2.56
N LEU A 111 15.02 -15.37 -3.59
CA LEU A 111 14.29 -16.61 -3.87
C LEU A 111 15.25 -17.75 -4.23
N GLN A 112 16.25 -17.47 -5.07
CA GLN A 112 17.28 -18.46 -5.44
C GLN A 112 18.08 -18.94 -4.23
N GLN A 113 18.50 -18.03 -3.33
CA GLN A 113 19.21 -18.39 -2.11
C GLN A 113 18.36 -19.23 -1.14
N THR A 114 17.05 -18.97 -1.09
CA THR A 114 16.13 -19.74 -0.25
C THR A 114 15.99 -21.18 -0.75
N ASN A 115 15.88 -21.37 -2.07
CA ASN A 115 15.81 -22.71 -2.66
C ASN A 115 17.10 -23.52 -2.46
N ASN A 116 18.27 -22.87 -2.52
CA ASN A 116 19.56 -23.52 -2.30
C ASN A 116 19.85 -23.87 -0.82
N ARG A 117 19.03 -23.41 0.14
CA ARG A 117 19.14 -23.77 1.56
C ARG A 117 18.24 -24.94 1.97
N ILE A 118 17.36 -25.40 1.07
CA ILE A 118 16.39 -26.48 1.30
C ILE A 118 16.88 -27.81 0.68
N LEU A 119 17.95 -27.79 -0.11
CA LEU A 119 18.68 -28.96 -0.63
C LEU A 119 19.96 -29.20 0.17
#